data_AF-A0A336N7C8-F1
#
_entry.id   AF-A0A336N7C8-F1
#
_cell.length_a   1.000
_cell.length_b   1.000
_cell.length_c   1.000
_cell.angle_alpha   90.00
_cell.angle_beta   90.00
_cell.angle_gamma   90.00
#
_symmetry.space_group_name_H-M   'P 1'
#
loop_
_entity.id
_entity.type
_entity.pdbx_description
1 polymer ?
#
loop_
_entity_poly.entity_id
_entity_poly.type
_entity_poly.pdbx_seq_one_letter_code
_entity_poly.pdbx_strand_id
1 'polypeptide(L)'
;MISAHWYSSRLQVTSGEYPEMIYDFYGFPEELSQVQYPAPGSPELAEQVRSLLQPENVELNPMRGFDHGAWAVLKFLYPDADIPVVQLSLNRLQPAEWHFNLVKKLSTLREQGVLIIGSGNIVHNLRAISWEHIDQIGAGYDWAYAFRDQINHAMTTQNDDELVHYEQFGENAALSVPTPDHYLPLLYVMALREHDEKVEFFNDNLIAGSLSMTSLLVG
;
A
#
# COMPACT_ATOMS: atom_id res chain seq x y z
N MET A 1 -1.70 6.62 5.61
CA MET A 1 -0.76 5.73 4.91
C MET A 1 -1.07 4.27 5.23
N ILE A 2 -1.16 3.41 4.22
CA ILE A 2 -1.28 1.96 4.36
C ILE A 2 -0.09 1.37 3.61
N SER A 3 0.88 0.82 4.34
CA SER A 3 2.13 0.32 3.77
C SER A 3 2.17 -1.21 3.85
N ALA A 4 2.63 -1.83 2.76
CA ALA A 4 2.92 -3.26 2.71
C ALA A 4 3.88 -3.72 3.82
N HIS A 5 4.79 -2.84 4.26
CA HIS A 5 5.83 -3.15 5.23
C HIS A 5 5.37 -3.13 6.69
N TRP A 6 4.11 -2.78 6.96
CA TRP A 6 3.52 -2.94 8.28
C TRP A 6 2.51 -4.09 8.33
N TYR A 7 2.98 -5.29 8.00
CA TYR A 7 2.20 -6.53 8.04
C TYR A 7 2.35 -7.26 9.39
N SER A 8 1.36 -7.13 10.27
CA SER A 8 1.41 -7.57 11.67
C SER A 8 0.29 -8.57 12.01
N SER A 9 0.42 -9.32 13.10
CA SER A 9 -0.68 -10.18 13.62
C SER A 9 -1.77 -9.43 14.38
N ARG A 10 -1.66 -8.10 14.47
CA ARG A 10 -2.62 -7.23 15.14
C ARG A 10 -2.88 -6.02 14.26
N LEU A 11 -4.09 -5.49 14.32
CA LEU A 11 -4.43 -4.23 13.68
C LEU A 11 -3.94 -3.09 14.58
N GLN A 12 -3.03 -2.27 14.07
CA GLN A 12 -2.37 -1.20 14.81
C GLN A 12 -2.38 0.10 14.01
N VAL A 13 -2.30 1.23 14.72
CA VAL A 13 -2.18 2.56 14.13
C VAL A 13 -1.07 3.32 14.83
N THR A 14 -0.23 4.06 14.08
CA THR A 14 0.81 4.91 14.71
C THR A 14 0.12 6.01 15.50
N SER A 15 0.56 6.26 16.73
CA SER A 15 -0.04 7.30 17.59
C SER A 15 0.98 8.23 18.25
N GLY A 16 2.26 8.15 17.84
CA GLY A 16 3.30 9.06 18.33
C GLY A 16 3.21 10.42 17.65
N GLU A 17 3.55 11.50 18.37
CA GLU A 17 3.62 12.86 17.80
C GLU A 17 4.81 13.05 16.85
N TYR A 18 5.91 12.34 17.12
CA TYR A 18 7.14 12.38 16.30
C TYR A 18 7.66 10.95 16.08
N PRO A 19 7.01 10.17 15.20
CA PRO A 19 7.45 8.81 14.90
C PRO A 19 8.88 8.79 14.34
N GLU A 20 9.70 7.84 14.80
CA GLU A 20 11.01 7.60 14.20
C GLU A 20 10.88 7.06 12.76
N MET A 21 11.99 6.92 12.04
CA MET A 21 12.00 6.19 10.77
C MET A 21 12.53 4.78 10.96
N ILE A 22 11.96 3.86 10.21
CA ILE A 22 12.32 2.45 10.17
C ILE A 22 12.96 2.17 8.81
N TYR A 23 14.13 1.53 8.87
CA TYR A 23 14.89 1.06 7.71
C TYR A 23 14.79 -0.46 7.63
N ASP A 24 13.66 -0.96 7.15
CA ASP A 24 13.28 -2.38 7.09
C ASP A 24 13.56 -3.02 5.73
N PHE A 25 14.66 -2.62 5.09
CA PHE A 25 15.17 -3.15 3.82
C PHE A 25 16.66 -3.50 3.96
N TYR A 26 17.15 -4.41 3.13
CA TYR A 26 18.52 -4.93 3.18
C TYR A 26 19.06 -5.16 1.76
N GLY A 27 20.38 -5.09 1.60
CA GLY A 27 21.04 -5.34 0.31
C GLY A 27 21.09 -4.14 -0.63
N PHE A 28 20.78 -2.95 -0.14
CA PHE A 28 20.82 -1.70 -0.90
C PHE A 28 21.99 -0.80 -0.47
N PRO A 29 22.37 0.21 -1.29
CA PRO A 29 23.42 1.16 -0.95
C PRO A 29 23.17 1.91 0.38
N GLU A 30 24.25 2.25 1.10
CA GLU A 30 24.19 2.90 2.42
C GLU A 30 23.50 4.27 2.35
N GLU A 31 23.56 4.94 1.21
CA GLU A 31 22.91 6.23 0.98
C GLU A 31 21.38 6.16 1.25
N LEU A 32 20.75 5.01 1.02
CA LEU A 32 19.33 4.82 1.31
C LEU A 32 19.03 4.79 2.81
N SER A 33 19.95 4.30 3.65
CA SER A 33 19.78 4.30 5.11
C SER A 33 20.06 5.67 5.76
N GLN A 34 20.55 6.63 4.97
CA GLN A 34 20.75 8.02 5.39
C GLN A 34 19.57 8.93 5.03
N VAL A 35 18.59 8.43 4.26
CA VAL A 35 17.43 9.22 3.82
C VAL A 35 16.57 9.58 5.02
N GLN A 36 16.31 10.88 5.21
CA GLN A 36 15.41 11.38 6.25
C GLN A 36 14.09 11.92 5.68
N TYR A 37 13.01 11.70 6.41
CA TYR A 37 11.66 12.21 6.18
C TYR A 37 10.91 12.33 7.53
N PRO A 38 11.20 13.38 8.33
CA PRO A 38 10.73 13.50 9.71
C PRO A 38 9.32 14.13 9.78
N ALA A 39 8.34 13.51 9.11
CA ALA A 39 6.97 14.00 9.16
C ALA A 39 6.41 13.90 10.60
N PRO A 40 5.60 14.87 11.07
CA PRO A 40 4.92 14.74 12.35
C PRO A 40 3.89 13.61 12.27
N GLY A 41 3.61 12.97 13.41
CA GLY A 41 2.45 12.11 13.55
C GLY A 41 1.20 12.92 13.92
N SER A 42 0.05 12.25 14.02
CA SER A 42 -1.19 12.86 14.54
C SER A 42 -1.89 11.90 15.50
N PRO A 43 -1.67 12.03 16.83
CA PRO A 43 -2.37 11.23 17.82
C PRO A 43 -3.90 11.40 17.75
N GLU A 44 -4.39 12.60 17.39
CA GLU A 44 -5.81 12.88 17.21
C GLU A 44 -6.40 12.06 16.05
N LEU A 45 -5.75 12.06 14.88
CA LEU A 45 -6.18 11.25 13.75
C LEU A 45 -6.06 9.75 14.05
N ALA A 46 -5.03 9.32 14.79
CA ALA A 46 -4.87 7.93 15.20
C ALA A 46 -6.04 7.45 16.07
N GLU A 47 -6.47 8.30 17.01
CA GLU A 47 -7.65 8.05 17.85
C GLU A 47 -8.94 7.99 17.04
N GLN A 48 -9.09 8.90 16.07
CA GLN A 48 -10.23 8.90 15.19
C GLN A 48 -10.29 7.64 14.32
N VAL A 49 -9.16 7.21 13.75
CA VAL A 49 -9.05 5.94 13.00
C VAL A 49 -9.46 4.78 13.89
N ARG A 50 -8.94 4.68 15.13
CA ARG A 50 -9.34 3.65 16.08
C ARG A 50 -10.85 3.65 16.34
N SER A 51 -11.45 4.82 16.52
CA SER A 51 -12.89 4.97 16.76
C SER A 51 -13.73 4.52 15.56
N LEU A 52 -13.35 4.92 14.33
CA LEU A 52 -14.07 4.58 13.11
C LEU A 52 -14.02 3.08 12.79
N LEU A 53 -12.93 2.40 13.17
CA LEU A 53 -12.75 0.97 12.88
C LEU A 53 -13.45 0.02 13.87
N GLN A 54 -14.12 0.54 14.90
CA GLN A 54 -14.92 -0.29 15.81
C GLN A 54 -15.91 -1.21 15.04
N PRO A 55 -16.17 -2.45 15.52
CA PRO A 55 -15.72 -3.02 16.79
C PRO A 55 -14.32 -3.66 16.76
N GLU A 56 -13.53 -3.46 15.70
CA GLU A 56 -12.19 -4.06 15.63
C GLU A 56 -11.27 -3.49 16.71
N ASN A 57 -10.44 -4.36 17.29
CA ASN A 57 -9.47 -3.94 18.30
C ASN A 57 -8.23 -3.34 17.62
N VAL A 58 -8.26 -2.02 17.40
CA VAL A 58 -7.11 -1.26 16.88
C VAL A 58 -6.21 -0.82 18.03
N GLU A 59 -4.98 -1.33 18.05
CA GLU A 59 -3.97 -0.94 19.02
C GLU A 59 -3.28 0.36 18.60
N LEU A 60 -3.28 1.36 19.47
CA LEU A 60 -2.48 2.57 19.29
C LEU A 60 -1.01 2.24 19.60
N ASN A 61 -0.12 2.51 18.65
CA ASN A 61 1.30 2.25 18.81
C ASN A 61 2.10 3.56 18.78
N PRO A 62 2.47 4.12 19.94
CA PRO A 62 3.22 5.37 20.01
C PRO A 62 4.71 5.21 19.65
N MET A 63 5.22 3.98 19.61
CA MET A 63 6.63 3.67 19.34
C MET A 63 6.90 3.24 17.90
N ARG A 64 5.85 2.93 17.12
CA ARG A 64 6.03 2.55 15.72
C ARG A 64 6.48 3.78 14.92
N GLY A 65 7.65 3.66 14.30
CA GLY A 65 8.12 4.60 13.30
C GLY A 65 7.56 4.34 11.89
N PHE A 66 7.85 5.25 10.96
CA PHE A 66 7.49 5.13 9.55
C PHE A 66 8.43 4.17 8.82
N ASP A 67 7.88 3.11 8.22
CA ASP A 67 8.65 2.20 7.36
C ASP A 67 8.95 2.77 5.98
N HIS A 68 9.84 2.08 5.24
CA HIS A 68 10.30 2.58 3.94
C HIS A 68 9.21 2.66 2.89
N GLY A 69 8.22 1.78 2.93
CA GLY A 69 7.06 1.88 2.06
C GLY A 69 6.32 3.21 2.25
N ALA A 70 6.38 3.81 3.45
CA ALA A 70 5.82 5.13 3.69
C ALA A 70 6.75 6.28 3.33
N TRP A 71 7.94 6.36 3.95
CA TRP A 71 8.79 7.55 3.75
C TRP A 71 9.40 7.63 2.36
N ALA A 72 9.61 6.50 1.65
CA ALA A 72 10.17 6.53 0.30
C ALA A 72 9.18 7.14 -0.71
N VAL A 73 7.87 6.98 -0.49
CA VAL A 73 6.83 7.62 -1.32
C VAL A 73 6.65 9.08 -0.91
N LEU A 74 6.47 9.32 0.39
CA LEU A 74 6.12 10.65 0.90
C LEU A 74 7.23 11.69 0.67
N LYS A 75 8.51 11.28 0.70
CA LYS A 75 9.63 12.19 0.41
C LYS A 75 9.55 12.86 -0.97
N PHE A 76 8.96 12.20 -1.96
CA PHE A 76 8.78 12.79 -3.29
C PHE A 76 7.45 13.53 -3.43
N LEU A 77 6.41 13.07 -2.74
CA LEU A 77 5.08 13.69 -2.82
C LEU A 77 4.99 15.00 -2.01
N TYR A 78 5.58 15.03 -0.81
CA TYR A 78 5.56 16.15 0.12
C TYR A 78 6.95 16.37 0.76
N PRO A 79 7.93 16.87 -0.01
CA PRO A 79 9.35 16.84 0.37
C PRO A 79 9.69 17.59 1.67
N ASP A 80 8.88 18.57 2.07
CA ASP A 80 9.11 19.38 3.27
C ASP A 80 8.74 18.65 4.57
N ALA A 81 8.07 17.48 4.49
CA ALA A 81 7.66 16.67 5.63
C ALA A 81 6.84 17.45 6.68
N ASP A 82 6.01 18.39 6.23
CA ASP A 82 5.20 19.28 7.05
C ASP A 82 3.74 18.82 7.22
N ILE A 83 3.34 17.76 6.51
CA ILE A 83 2.01 17.14 6.63
C ILE A 83 2.04 16.01 7.68
N PRO A 84 1.14 16.03 8.68
CA PRO A 84 1.03 14.93 9.64
C PRO A 84 0.66 13.59 8.99
N VAL A 85 1.33 12.52 9.41
CA VAL A 85 1.16 11.17 8.87
C VAL A 85 0.71 10.20 9.95
N VAL A 86 -0.33 9.44 9.63
CA VAL A 86 -0.74 8.26 10.39
C VAL A 86 -0.65 7.03 9.50
N GLN A 87 0.00 5.98 10.00
CA GLN A 87 0.01 4.67 9.37
C GLN A 87 -1.01 3.74 10.03
N LEU A 88 -1.67 2.92 9.23
CA LEU A 88 -2.50 1.80 9.65
C LEU A 88 -1.84 0.50 9.19
N SER A 89 -1.70 -0.47 10.09
CA SER A 89 -1.09 -1.76 9.78
C SER A 89 -2.02 -2.67 8.99
N LEU A 90 -1.44 -3.63 8.29
CA LEU A 90 -2.14 -4.75 7.68
C LEU A 90 -2.16 -5.93 8.68
N ASN A 91 -3.33 -6.51 8.94
CA ASN A 91 -3.46 -7.70 9.78
C ASN A 91 -3.28 -9.01 8.99
N ARG A 92 -2.14 -9.70 9.18
CA ARG A 92 -1.77 -10.94 8.48
C ARG A 92 -2.63 -12.16 8.75
N LEU A 93 -3.55 -12.06 9.71
CA LEU A 93 -4.47 -13.15 10.04
C LEU A 93 -5.83 -12.99 9.34
N GLN A 94 -6.02 -11.91 8.58
CA GLN A 94 -7.29 -11.57 7.96
C GLN A 94 -7.23 -11.73 6.43
N PRO A 95 -8.33 -12.14 5.77
CA PRO A 95 -8.39 -12.26 4.32
C PRO A 95 -8.54 -10.90 3.63
N ALA A 96 -8.25 -10.84 2.33
CA ALA A 96 -8.39 -9.65 1.48
C ALA A 96 -9.76 -8.97 1.60
N GLU A 97 -10.84 -9.76 1.63
CA GLU A 97 -12.20 -9.26 1.80
C GLU A 97 -12.40 -8.50 3.13
N TRP A 98 -11.79 -8.97 4.22
CA TRP A 98 -11.86 -8.28 5.50
C TRP A 98 -11.18 -6.91 5.42
N HIS A 99 -10.02 -6.82 4.77
CA HIS A 99 -9.32 -5.56 4.54
C HIS A 99 -10.14 -4.58 3.71
N PHE A 100 -10.72 -5.06 2.60
CA PHE A 100 -11.57 -4.28 1.71
C PHE A 100 -12.81 -3.73 2.44
N ASN A 101 -13.44 -4.53 3.30
CA ASN A 101 -14.61 -4.09 4.06
C ASN A 101 -14.26 -3.21 5.26
N LEU A 102 -13.12 -3.46 5.91
CA LEU A 102 -12.66 -2.67 7.06
C LEU A 102 -12.47 -1.20 6.70
N VAL A 103 -11.75 -0.94 5.62
CA VAL A 103 -11.32 0.43 5.27
C VAL A 103 -12.50 1.32 4.88
N LYS A 104 -13.61 0.77 4.38
CA LYS A 104 -14.83 1.53 4.03
C LYS A 104 -15.32 2.41 5.18
N LYS A 105 -15.08 1.98 6.42
CA LYS A 105 -15.40 2.75 7.64
C LYS A 105 -14.61 4.06 7.77
N LEU A 106 -13.51 4.20 7.03
CA LEU A 106 -12.64 5.38 6.99
C LEU A 106 -13.03 6.38 5.89
N SER A 107 -14.09 6.11 5.11
CA SER A 107 -14.57 7.00 4.04
C SER A 107 -14.75 8.45 4.48
N THR A 108 -15.32 8.66 5.67
CA THR A 108 -15.55 9.99 6.25
C THR A 108 -14.29 10.81 6.48
N LEU A 109 -13.10 10.18 6.56
CA LEU A 109 -11.84 10.91 6.68
C LEU A 109 -11.51 11.67 5.38
N ARG A 110 -11.94 11.18 4.22
CA ARG A 110 -11.75 11.85 2.93
C ARG A 110 -12.46 13.21 2.90
N GLU A 111 -13.68 13.26 3.44
CA GLU A 111 -14.49 14.49 3.57
C GLU A 111 -13.85 15.51 4.54
N GLN A 112 -12.96 15.06 5.42
CA GLN A 112 -12.28 15.87 6.43
C GLN A 112 -10.90 16.34 5.98
N GLY A 113 -10.55 16.16 4.70
CA GLY A 113 -9.27 16.58 4.13
C GLY A 113 -8.12 15.61 4.42
N VAL A 114 -8.41 14.36 4.82
CA VAL A 114 -7.37 13.33 4.98
C VAL A 114 -7.12 12.64 3.65
N LEU A 115 -5.89 12.73 3.17
CA LEU A 115 -5.43 11.96 2.01
C LEU A 115 -5.07 10.52 2.42
N ILE A 116 -5.67 9.54 1.75
CA ILE A 116 -5.42 8.12 1.97
C ILE A 116 -4.51 7.60 0.87
N ILE A 117 -3.34 7.10 1.26
CA ILE A 117 -2.31 6.58 0.36
C ILE A 117 -2.04 5.13 0.73
N GLY A 118 -2.15 4.23 -0.25
CA GLY A 118 -1.65 2.87 -0.21
C GLY A 118 -0.28 2.78 -0.89
N SER A 119 0.67 2.08 -0.28
CA SER A 119 2.01 1.83 -0.83
C SER A 119 2.32 0.35 -0.78
N GLY A 120 2.58 -0.22 -1.96
CA GLY A 120 2.80 -1.64 -2.21
C GLY A 120 3.01 -1.87 -3.71
N ASN A 121 2.77 -3.09 -4.19
CA ASN A 121 2.90 -3.46 -5.59
C ASN A 121 1.89 -4.56 -5.93
N ILE A 122 1.17 -4.42 -7.05
CA ILE A 122 0.22 -5.44 -7.51
C ILE A 122 0.92 -6.71 -8.03
N VAL A 123 2.17 -6.58 -8.50
CA VAL A 123 3.06 -7.70 -8.78
C VAL A 123 4.32 -7.48 -7.95
N HIS A 124 4.61 -8.40 -7.03
CA HIS A 124 5.76 -8.34 -6.13
C HIS A 124 6.33 -9.73 -5.84
N ASN A 125 7.26 -10.17 -6.68
CA ASN A 125 7.96 -11.43 -6.45
C ASN A 125 9.48 -11.27 -6.54
N LEU A 126 10.08 -11.01 -5.38
CA LEU A 126 11.53 -10.84 -5.25
C LEU A 126 12.34 -12.10 -5.59
N ARG A 127 11.73 -13.29 -5.52
CA ARG A 127 12.39 -14.55 -5.90
C ARG A 127 12.50 -14.71 -7.42
N ALA A 128 11.68 -13.98 -8.16
CA ALA A 128 11.63 -14.02 -9.62
C ALA A 128 12.30 -12.79 -10.26
N ILE A 129 13.09 -11.99 -9.53
CA ILE A 129 13.74 -10.80 -10.10
C ILE A 129 14.63 -11.18 -11.28
N SER A 130 14.42 -10.48 -12.40
CA SER A 130 15.30 -10.54 -13.56
C SER A 130 16.47 -9.58 -13.38
N TRP A 131 17.63 -10.12 -13.01
CA TRP A 131 18.88 -9.35 -12.88
C TRP A 131 19.41 -8.85 -14.23
N GLU A 132 19.09 -9.52 -15.33
CA GLU A 132 19.45 -9.10 -16.69
C GLU A 132 18.72 -7.81 -17.09
N HIS A 133 17.48 -7.65 -16.62
CA HIS A 133 16.60 -6.52 -16.96
C HIS A 133 16.34 -5.58 -15.78
N ILE A 134 17.25 -5.55 -14.79
CA ILE A 134 17.07 -4.79 -13.55
C ILE A 134 16.84 -3.30 -13.80
N ASP A 135 17.55 -2.72 -14.78
CA ASP A 135 17.47 -1.30 -15.15
C ASP A 135 16.56 -1.05 -16.37
N GLN A 136 15.88 -2.08 -16.88
CA GLN A 136 15.06 -1.97 -18.08
C GLN A 136 13.59 -1.78 -17.72
N ILE A 137 13.07 -0.58 -18.01
CA ILE A 137 11.65 -0.26 -17.87
C ILE A 137 10.85 -1.01 -18.93
N GLY A 138 9.73 -1.63 -18.52
CA GLY A 138 8.86 -2.37 -19.43
C GLY A 138 9.39 -3.75 -19.80
N ALA A 139 10.23 -4.35 -18.94
CA ALA A 139 10.70 -5.72 -19.09
C ALA A 139 10.09 -6.60 -17.98
N GLY A 140 8.83 -6.99 -18.15
CA GLY A 140 8.12 -7.93 -17.29
C GLY A 140 8.04 -9.35 -17.87
N TYR A 141 7.80 -10.35 -17.03
CA TYR A 141 7.40 -11.68 -17.52
C TYR A 141 5.96 -11.68 -18.02
N ASP A 142 5.62 -12.60 -18.93
CA ASP A 142 4.27 -12.74 -19.47
C ASP A 142 3.21 -12.92 -18.38
N TRP A 143 3.49 -13.72 -17.35
CA TRP A 143 2.59 -13.92 -16.21
C TRP A 143 2.37 -12.64 -15.39
N ALA A 144 3.41 -11.79 -15.31
CA ALA A 144 3.36 -10.53 -14.59
C ALA A 144 2.51 -9.49 -15.35
N TYR A 145 2.68 -9.41 -16.68
CA TYR A 145 1.82 -8.61 -17.55
C TYR A 145 0.37 -9.08 -17.47
N ALA A 146 0.13 -10.38 -17.60
CA ALA A 146 -1.22 -10.94 -17.59
C ALA A 146 -1.96 -10.64 -16.27
N PHE A 147 -1.29 -10.81 -15.12
CA PHE A 147 -1.90 -10.48 -13.83
C PHE A 147 -2.15 -8.97 -13.68
N ARG A 148 -1.15 -8.15 -13.99
CA ARG A 148 -1.28 -6.68 -13.92
C ARG A 148 -2.39 -6.16 -14.83
N ASP A 149 -2.54 -6.70 -16.03
CA ASP A 149 -3.61 -6.30 -16.96
C ASP A 149 -4.99 -6.72 -16.46
N GLN A 150 -5.12 -7.89 -15.82
CA GLN A 150 -6.37 -8.31 -15.16
C GLN A 150 -6.73 -7.37 -14.01
N ILE A 151 -5.78 -7.04 -13.14
CA ILE A 151 -6.01 -6.11 -12.02
C ILE A 151 -6.35 -4.70 -12.53
N ASN A 152 -5.65 -4.20 -13.54
CA ASN A 152 -5.97 -2.91 -14.17
C ASN A 152 -7.36 -2.90 -14.80
N HIS A 153 -7.75 -3.99 -15.47
CA HIS A 153 -9.09 -4.14 -15.99
C HIS A 153 -10.13 -4.07 -14.87
N ALA A 154 -9.97 -4.85 -13.80
CA ALA A 154 -10.87 -4.87 -12.66
C ALA A 154 -10.98 -3.49 -11.98
N MET A 155 -9.89 -2.74 -11.85
CA MET A 155 -9.91 -1.37 -11.33
C MET A 155 -10.73 -0.43 -12.21
N THR A 156 -10.54 -0.47 -13.53
CA THR A 156 -11.22 0.45 -14.47
C THR A 156 -12.67 0.10 -14.74
N THR A 157 -13.06 -1.17 -14.61
CA THR A 157 -14.45 -1.62 -14.74
C THR A 157 -15.19 -1.64 -13.40
N GLN A 158 -14.54 -1.19 -12.32
CA GLN A 158 -15.07 -1.21 -10.96
C GLN A 158 -15.50 -2.61 -10.50
N ASN A 159 -14.76 -3.64 -10.93
CA ASN A 159 -15.01 -5.03 -10.54
C ASN A 159 -14.30 -5.34 -9.22
N ASP A 160 -14.91 -4.90 -8.12
CA ASP A 160 -14.34 -5.07 -6.78
C ASP A 160 -14.25 -6.55 -6.37
N ASP A 161 -15.12 -7.42 -6.89
CA ASP A 161 -15.09 -8.87 -6.63
C ASP A 161 -13.80 -9.49 -7.17
N GLU A 162 -13.40 -9.14 -8.40
CA GLU A 162 -12.13 -9.57 -8.99
C GLU A 162 -10.90 -9.05 -8.23
N LEU A 163 -10.96 -7.81 -7.73
CA LEU A 163 -9.88 -7.23 -6.94
C LEU A 163 -9.71 -7.96 -5.61
N VAL A 164 -10.82 -8.26 -4.92
CA VAL A 164 -10.83 -8.93 -3.63
C VAL A 164 -10.45 -10.41 -3.74
N HIS A 165 -10.90 -11.08 -4.80
CA HIS A 165 -10.67 -12.51 -5.04
C HIS A 165 -9.58 -12.76 -6.10
N TYR A 166 -8.55 -11.94 -6.13
CA TYR A 166 -7.46 -12.01 -7.11
C TYR A 166 -6.76 -13.37 -7.19
N GLU A 167 -6.80 -14.19 -6.13
CA GLU A 167 -6.25 -15.54 -6.15
C GLU A 167 -6.94 -16.44 -7.20
N GLN A 168 -8.15 -16.10 -7.63
CA GLN A 168 -8.87 -16.84 -8.68
C GLN A 168 -8.19 -16.77 -10.05
N PHE A 169 -7.26 -15.83 -10.25
CA PHE A 169 -6.45 -15.73 -11.47
C PHE A 169 -5.31 -16.78 -11.53
N GLY A 170 -5.25 -17.71 -10.57
CA GLY A 170 -4.47 -18.94 -10.67
C GLY A 170 -2.97 -18.72 -10.60
N GLU A 171 -2.21 -19.35 -11.51
CA GLU A 171 -0.74 -19.33 -11.49
C GLU A 171 -0.17 -17.91 -11.61
N ASN A 172 -0.79 -17.05 -12.43
CA ASN A 172 -0.39 -15.66 -12.57
C ASN A 172 -0.49 -14.90 -11.23
N ALA A 173 -1.57 -15.13 -10.47
CA ALA A 173 -1.73 -14.56 -9.13
C ALA A 173 -0.71 -15.12 -8.13
N ALA A 174 -0.53 -16.44 -8.11
CA ALA A 174 0.41 -17.09 -7.20
C ALA A 174 1.87 -16.65 -7.43
N LEU A 175 2.24 -16.39 -8.68
CA LEU A 175 3.54 -15.84 -9.04
C LEU A 175 3.64 -14.34 -8.73
N SER A 176 2.56 -13.58 -8.93
CA SER A 176 2.57 -12.12 -8.73
C SER A 176 2.45 -11.70 -7.28
N VAL A 177 1.71 -12.45 -6.47
CA VAL A 177 1.42 -12.15 -5.06
C VAL A 177 1.72 -13.40 -4.22
N PRO A 178 3.01 -13.79 -4.05
CA PRO A 178 3.37 -14.96 -3.25
C PRO A 178 2.96 -14.81 -1.77
N THR A 179 2.91 -13.56 -1.30
CA THR A 179 2.34 -13.13 -0.02
C THR A 179 1.50 -11.87 -0.26
N PRO A 180 0.38 -11.69 0.47
CA PRO A 180 -0.61 -10.67 0.12
C PRO A 180 -0.21 -9.24 0.54
N ASP A 181 0.81 -9.08 1.38
CA ASP A 181 1.19 -7.82 2.01
C ASP A 181 1.39 -6.66 1.03
N HIS A 182 2.03 -6.88 -0.12
CA HIS A 182 2.23 -5.83 -1.13
C HIS A 182 0.99 -5.55 -1.99
N TYR A 183 0.07 -6.50 -2.10
CA TYR A 183 -1.17 -6.35 -2.87
C TYR A 183 -2.26 -5.63 -2.06
N LEU A 184 -2.40 -5.96 -0.77
CA LEU A 184 -3.46 -5.44 0.09
C LEU A 184 -3.61 -3.90 0.10
N PRO A 185 -2.55 -3.06 0.08
CA PRO A 185 -2.69 -1.62 0.02
C PRO A 185 -3.54 -1.11 -1.15
N LEU A 186 -3.57 -1.81 -2.29
CA LEU A 186 -4.47 -1.48 -3.41
C LEU A 186 -5.94 -1.55 -2.97
N LEU A 187 -6.31 -2.62 -2.29
CA LEU A 187 -7.68 -2.84 -1.83
C LEU A 187 -8.16 -1.74 -0.88
N TYR A 188 -7.25 -1.18 -0.09
CA TYR A 188 -7.57 -0.07 0.80
C TYR A 188 -7.99 1.18 0.01
N VAL A 189 -7.28 1.49 -1.07
CA VAL A 189 -7.59 2.65 -1.93
C VAL A 189 -8.85 2.38 -2.75
N MET A 190 -8.99 1.19 -3.32
CA MET A 190 -10.13 0.85 -4.18
C MET A 190 -11.46 0.76 -3.44
N ALA A 191 -11.47 0.25 -2.20
CA ALA A 191 -12.67 0.20 -1.39
C ALA A 191 -13.22 1.57 -0.97
N LEU A 192 -12.40 2.62 -1.05
CA LEU A 192 -12.77 3.99 -0.70
C LEU A 192 -13.24 4.82 -1.88
N ARG A 193 -13.12 4.30 -3.10
CA ARG A 193 -13.60 4.93 -4.34
C ARG A 193 -15.13 5.09 -4.29
N GLU A 194 -15.61 6.28 -4.61
CA GLU A 194 -17.04 6.52 -4.87
C GLU A 194 -17.41 6.16 -6.31
N HIS A 195 -18.69 5.85 -6.57
CA HIS A 195 -19.13 5.26 -7.84
C HIS A 195 -18.80 6.11 -9.08
N ASP A 196 -18.77 7.44 -8.95
CA ASP A 196 -18.48 8.40 -10.02
C ASP A 196 -17.02 8.84 -10.10
N GLU A 197 -16.17 8.39 -9.17
CA GLU A 197 -14.75 8.71 -9.17
C GLU A 197 -13.99 7.90 -10.21
N LYS A 198 -13.12 8.60 -10.94
CA LYS A 198 -12.27 7.98 -11.95
C LYS A 198 -11.03 7.37 -11.32
N VAL A 199 -10.56 6.28 -11.93
CA VAL A 199 -9.23 5.73 -11.67
C VAL A 199 -8.30 6.21 -12.77
N GLU A 200 -7.29 7.01 -12.42
CA GLU A 200 -6.28 7.49 -13.35
C GLU A 200 -4.93 6.84 -13.06
N PHE A 201 -4.36 6.14 -14.04
CA PHE A 201 -3.00 5.63 -13.95
C PHE A 201 -2.00 6.68 -14.41
N PHE A 202 -1.04 7.01 -13.54
CA PHE A 202 0.07 7.91 -13.89
C PHE A 202 1.40 7.17 -14.07
N ASN A 203 1.46 5.90 -13.65
CA ASN A 203 2.56 4.99 -13.95
C ASN A 203 1.99 3.56 -14.02
N ASP A 204 2.50 2.76 -14.95
CA ASP A 204 2.02 1.38 -15.13
C ASP A 204 3.14 0.43 -15.57
N ASN A 205 4.39 0.82 -15.36
CA ASN A 205 5.53 0.05 -15.85
C ASN A 205 5.80 -1.19 -15.01
N LEU A 206 6.23 -2.27 -15.67
CA LEU A 206 6.88 -3.41 -15.01
C LEU A 206 8.40 -3.22 -15.05
N ILE A 207 9.07 -3.52 -13.94
CA ILE A 207 10.52 -3.49 -13.82
C ILE A 207 11.04 -4.82 -13.28
N ALA A 208 12.31 -5.12 -13.56
CA ALA A 208 13.00 -6.29 -13.00
C ALA A 208 12.26 -7.63 -13.21
N GLY A 209 11.48 -7.77 -14.29
CA GLY A 209 10.68 -8.97 -14.59
C GLY A 209 9.40 -9.12 -13.78
N SER A 210 9.45 -8.85 -12.47
CA SER A 210 8.43 -9.29 -11.51
C SER A 210 7.96 -8.21 -10.53
N LEU A 211 8.19 -6.93 -10.83
CA LEU A 211 7.76 -5.79 -10.00
C LEU A 211 6.89 -4.84 -10.80
N SER A 212 5.60 -4.79 -10.48
CA SER A 212 4.71 -3.79 -11.07
C SER A 212 4.84 -2.48 -10.33
N MET A 213 5.11 -1.40 -11.07
CA MET A 213 5.12 -0.03 -10.56
C MET A 213 3.79 0.70 -10.83
N THR A 214 2.70 -0.05 -11.10
CA THR A 214 1.36 0.53 -11.29
C THR A 214 1.01 1.47 -10.15
N SER A 215 0.76 2.72 -10.50
CA SER A 215 0.44 3.82 -9.59
C SER A 215 -0.75 4.58 -10.13
N LEU A 216 -1.71 4.87 -9.25
CA LEU A 216 -3.00 5.41 -9.62
C LEU A 216 -3.51 6.47 -8.64
N LEU A 217 -4.44 7.29 -9.13
CA LEU A 217 -5.21 8.25 -8.36
C LEU A 217 -6.70 7.90 -8.47
N VAL A 218 -7.42 8.19 -7.40
CA VAL A 218 -8.89 8.03 -7.30
C VAL A 218 -9.48 9.35 -6.85
N GLY A 219 -10.42 9.88 -7.63
CA GLY A 219 -11.05 11.19 -7.40
C GLY A 219 -11.20 12.00 -8.69
#